data_AF-A0A6N0HNG6-F1
#
_entry.id   AF-A0A6N0HNG6-F1
#
_cell.length_a   1.000
_cell.length_b   1.000
_cell.length_c   1.000
_cell.angle_alpha   90.00
_cell.angle_beta   90.00
_cell.angle_gamma   90.00
#
_symmetry.space_group_name_H-M   'P 1'
#
loop_
_entity.id
_entity.type
_entity.pdbx_description
1 polymer ?
#
loop_
_entity_poly.entity_id
_entity_poly.type
_entity_poly.pdbx_seq_one_letter_code
_entity_poly.pdbx_strand_id
1 'polypeptide(L)' 'MIEQVAISQLNAAKYNSRSILNEELDKLVAGIKEFGFVQNVVANRQGNIVKR' A
#
# COMPACT_ATOMS: atom_id res chain seq x y z
N MET A 1 -8.64 -11.98 -7.68
CA MET A 1 -9.03 -12.46 -6.35
C MET A 1 -8.60 -11.40 -5.35
N ILE A 2 -9.42 -11.12 -4.32
CA ILE A 2 -9.07 -10.19 -3.24
C ILE A 2 -8.87 -11.05 -2.00
N GLU A 3 -7.73 -10.87 -1.33
CA GLU A 3 -7.33 -11.64 -0.15
C GLU A 3 -6.97 -10.67 0.98
N GLN A 4 -7.29 -11.03 2.23
CA GLN A 4 -6.77 -10.33 3.38
C GLN A 4 -5.37 -10.87 3.70
N VAL A 5 -4.38 -9.98 3.66
CA VAL A 5 -2.97 -10.30 3.87
C VAL A 5 -2.44 -9.47 5.03
N ALA A 6 -1.65 -10.07 5.90
CA ALA A 6 -1.02 -9.34 6.99
C ALA A 6 0.03 -8.36 6.44
N ILE A 7 0.10 -7.15 6.98
CA ILE A 7 1.07 -6.13 6.53
C ILE A 7 2.52 -6.66 6.61
N SER A 8 2.82 -7.51 7.59
CA SER A 8 4.14 -8.16 7.76
C SER A 8 4.53 -9.09 6.62
N GLN A 9 3.59 -9.50 5.76
CA GLN A 9 3.84 -10.34 4.58
C GLN A 9 4.07 -9.50 3.31
N LEU A 10 3.94 -8.17 3.39
CA LEU A 10 4.12 -7.27 2.26
C LEU A 10 5.50 -6.63 2.26
N ASN A 11 6.04 -6.47 1.04
CA ASN A 11 7.35 -5.87 0.81
C ASN A 11 7.24 -4.69 -0.15
N ALA A 12 8.08 -3.67 0.06
CA ALA A 12 8.24 -2.61 -0.93
C ALA A 12 8.95 -3.18 -2.18
N ALA A 13 8.38 -2.97 -3.37
CA ALA A 13 9.04 -3.36 -4.61
C ALA A 13 10.28 -2.48 -4.87
N LYS A 14 11.45 -3.10 -5.07
CA LYS A 14 12.74 -2.42 -5.31
C LYS A 14 12.75 -1.45 -6.50
N TYR A 15 11.88 -1.67 -7.48
CA TYR A 15 11.78 -0.85 -8.69
C TYR A 15 10.74 0.29 -8.56
N ASN A 16 10.05 0.41 -7.42
CA ASN A 16 9.07 1.47 -7.21
C ASN A 16 9.78 2.72 -6.68
N SER A 17 10.20 3.61 -7.57
CA SER A 17 10.91 4.86 -7.25
C SER A 17 10.00 5.98 -6.71
N ARG A 18 8.75 5.67 -6.34
CA ARG A 18 7.77 6.68 -5.93
C ARG A 18 8.13 7.21 -4.54
N SER A 19 8.39 8.51 -4.45
CA SER A 19 8.42 9.24 -3.19
C SER A 19 7.05 9.88 -2.92
N ILE A 20 6.75 10.09 -1.64
CA ILE A 20 5.58 10.84 -1.16
C ILE A 20 6.08 11.84 -0.11
N LEU A 21 5.53 13.04 -0.08
CA LEU A 21 5.87 14.01 0.97
C LEU A 21 5.24 13.57 2.31
N ASN A 22 5.86 13.91 3.43
CA ASN A 22 5.35 13.54 4.75
C ASN A 22 3.92 14.08 4.98
N GLU A 23 3.64 15.31 4.55
CA GLU A 23 2.30 15.89 4.68
C GLU A 23 1.22 15.14 3.88
N GLU A 24 1.59 14.60 2.72
CA GLU A 24 0.69 13.79 1.90
C GLU A 24 0.48 12.41 2.52
N LEU A 25 1.54 11.83 3.11
CA LEU A 25 1.46 10.59 3.86
C LEU A 25 0.54 10.73 5.06
N ASP A 26 0.62 11.83 5.81
CA ASP A 26 -0.23 12.09 6.97
C ASP A 26 -1.71 12.17 6.58
N LYS A 27 -2.01 12.86 5.47
CA LYS A 27 -3.38 12.92 4.91
C LYS A 27 -3.88 11.54 4.51
N LEU A 28 -3.04 10.73 3.88
CA LEU A 28 -3.38 9.36 3.51
C LEU A 28 -3.66 8.48 4.74
N VAL A 29 -2.83 8.58 5.79
CA VAL A 29 -3.02 7.85 7.05
C VAL A 29 -4.33 8.26 7.72
N ALA A 30 -4.64 9.56 7.75
CA ALA A 30 -5.91 10.05 8.28
C ALA A 30 -7.10 9.46 7.50
N GLY A 31 -7.05 9.49 6.16
CA GLY A 31 -8.10 8.92 5.32
C GLY A 31 -8.28 7.41 5.50
N ILE A 32 -7.20 6.64 5.61
CA ILE A 32 -7.26 5.19 5.86
C ILE A 32 -7.86 4.91 7.25
N LYS A 33 -7.56 5.73 8.26
CA LYS A 33 -8.14 5.57 9.61
C LYS A 33 -9.65 5.82 9.62
N GLU A 34 -10.14 6.79 8.84
CA GLU A 34 -11.55 7.17 8.80
C GLU A 34 -12.38 6.22 7.94
N PHE A 35 -11.90 5.88 6.74
CA PHE A 35 -12.68 5.15 5.73
C PHE A 35 -12.20 3.72 5.49
N GLY A 36 -11.07 3.31 6.08
CA GLY A 36 -10.40 2.07 5.74
C GLY A 36 -9.73 2.11 4.36
N PHE A 37 -9.32 0.94 3.86
CA PHE A 37 -8.76 0.81 2.51
C PHE A 37 -9.87 0.77 1.47
N VAL A 38 -10.15 1.92 0.84
CA VAL A 38 -11.16 2.04 -0.23
C VAL A 38 -10.71 1.37 -1.53
N GLN A 39 -9.40 1.32 -1.78
CA GLN A 39 -8.81 0.67 -2.94
C GLN A 39 -7.83 -0.43 -2.51
N ASN A 40 -7.96 -1.61 -3.15
CA ASN A 40 -7.07 -2.73 -2.88
C ASN A 40 -5.64 -2.44 -3.35
N VAL A 41 -4.68 -2.83 -2.52
CA VAL A 41 -3.26 -2.83 -2.89
C VAL A 41 -2.98 -3.99 -3.84
N VAL A 42 -2.21 -3.73 -4.89
CA VAL A 42 -1.80 -4.78 -5.85
C VAL A 42 -0.42 -5.28 -5.44
N ALA A 43 -0.33 -6.59 -5.18
CA ALA A 43 0.92 -7.26 -4.85
C ALA A 43 1.16 -8.46 -5.78
N ASN A 44 2.42 -8.78 -6.06
CA ASN A 44 2.78 -10.00 -6.77
C ASN A 44 2.78 -11.23 -5.83
N ARG A 45 3.01 -12.43 -6.38
CA ARG A 45 2.99 -13.69 -5.60
C ARG A 45 4.01 -13.75 -4.46
N GLN A 46 5.04 -12.89 -4.49
CA GLN A 46 6.06 -12.77 -3.46
C GLN A 46 5.75 -11.65 -2.44
N GLY A 47 4.54 -11.08 -2.48
CA GLY A 47 4.11 -10.02 -1.56
C GLY A 47 4.69 -8.63 -1.87
N ASN A 48 5.33 -8.42 -3.02
CA ASN A 48 5.86 -7.09 -3.37
C ASN A 48 4.73 -6.20 -3.89
N ILE A 49 4.59 -5.00 -3.32
CA ILE A 49 3.59 -4.02 -3.77
C ILE A 49 4.02 -3.44 -5.12
N VAL A 50 3.21 -3.68 -6.16
CA VAL A 50 3.51 -3.27 -7.54
C VAL A 50 2.65 -2.09 -7.96
N LYS A 51 3.20 -1.20 -8.80
CA LYS A 51 2.37 -0.20 -9.49
C LYS A 51 1.39 -0.96 -10.39
N ARG A 52 0.13 -0.54 -10.36
CA ARG A 52 -0.82 -0.85 -11.43
C ARG A 52 -0.47 -0.05 -12.68
#